data_AF-A0A5K0YHK6-F1
#
_entry.id   AF-A0A5K0YHK6-F1
#
_cell.length_a   1.000
_cell.length_b   1.000
_cell.length_c   1.000
_cell.angle_alpha   90.00
_cell.angle_beta   90.00
_cell.angle_gamma   90.00
#
_symmetry.space_group_name_H-M   'P 1'
#
loop_
_entity.id
_entity.type
_entity.pdbx_description
1 polymer ?
#
loop_
_entity_poly.entity_id
_entity_poly.type
_entity_poly.pdbx_seq_one_letter_code
_entity_poly.pdbx_strand_id
1 'polypeptide(L)'
;MDPRTLGLLLSLPKVPHSNTFHSSVGLPCHHRPPFFFNRAIICSGANSKPQPPPSQPVPPLPPLPGLSLLSISDWADSIKERGMQQRRQLYTHEKWVEHRSSRRHVRHVASSLSSRVIVSLIPPVLVFTSVAVLVAAYNSAVSLRLLPEFLPLLHAPALPYQLTAPALALLLVFRTEASYSRFEEARRTWAKVIAGARDLARAAAAWVSLPEDEHLRDAIIQYVMAFPLALK
;
A
#
# COMPACT_ATOMS: atom_id res chain seq x y z
N MET A 1 59.69 -5.35 -11.42
CA MET A 1 59.03 -6.45 -10.71
C MET A 1 57.53 -6.27 -10.88
N ASP A 2 56.90 -7.28 -11.48
CA ASP A 2 55.77 -7.14 -12.40
C ASP A 2 54.38 -7.00 -11.76
N PRO A 3 53.44 -6.27 -12.40
CA PRO A 3 52.06 -6.11 -11.95
C PRO A 3 51.15 -7.28 -12.39
N ARG A 4 51.61 -8.53 -12.29
CA ARG A 4 50.88 -9.72 -12.77
C ARG A 4 50.54 -10.78 -11.71
N THR A 5 50.66 -10.44 -10.42
CA THR A 5 50.53 -11.41 -9.33
C THR A 5 49.46 -11.05 -8.30
N LEU A 6 48.33 -10.48 -8.74
CA LEU A 6 47.15 -10.21 -7.89
C LEU A 6 45.82 -10.63 -8.59
N GLY A 7 45.86 -11.70 -9.37
CA GLY A 7 44.70 -12.22 -10.12
C GLY A 7 44.39 -13.69 -9.88
N LEU A 8 44.81 -14.27 -8.75
CA LEU A 8 44.85 -15.73 -8.58
C LEU A 8 44.35 -16.29 -7.24
N LEU A 9 43.42 -15.62 -6.54
CA LEU A 9 42.90 -16.16 -5.26
C LEU A 9 41.40 -15.97 -4.96
N LEU A 10 40.50 -16.04 -5.95
CA LEU A 10 39.07 -16.28 -5.70
C LEU A 10 38.39 -17.06 -6.85
N SER A 11 38.95 -18.21 -7.22
CA SER A 11 38.24 -19.20 -8.04
C SER A 11 37.62 -20.24 -7.11
N LEU A 12 36.33 -20.07 -6.78
CA LEU A 12 35.55 -21.07 -6.04
C LEU A 12 34.99 -22.11 -7.02
N PRO A 13 35.07 -23.42 -6.68
CA PRO A 13 34.68 -24.49 -7.58
C PRO A 13 33.16 -24.60 -7.75
N LYS A 14 32.74 -24.77 -9.01
CA LYS A 14 31.37 -25.05 -9.43
C LYS A 14 30.99 -26.49 -9.05
N VAL A 15 30.04 -26.67 -8.15
CA VAL A 15 29.47 -27.99 -7.79
C VAL A 15 28.51 -28.46 -8.90
N PRO A 16 28.72 -29.64 -9.51
CA PRO A 16 27.76 -30.23 -10.45
C PRO A 16 26.78 -31.13 -9.70
N HIS A 17 25.49 -30.77 -9.69
CA HIS A 17 24.43 -31.71 -9.29
C HIS A 17 23.93 -32.46 -10.51
N SER A 18 24.47 -33.66 -10.70
CA SER A 18 23.86 -34.72 -11.51
C SER A 18 22.69 -35.33 -10.75
N ASN A 19 21.46 -35.21 -11.26
CA ASN A 19 20.34 -36.05 -10.87
C ASN A 19 19.83 -36.79 -12.10
N THR A 20 20.38 -37.98 -12.30
CA THR A 20 19.79 -39.07 -13.06
C THR A 20 18.68 -39.71 -12.22
N PHE A 21 17.45 -39.70 -12.71
CA PHE A 21 16.39 -40.58 -12.21
C PHE A 21 15.75 -41.27 -13.42
N HIS A 22 15.91 -42.59 -13.49
CA HIS A 22 15.32 -43.43 -14.51
C HIS A 22 13.94 -43.94 -14.04
N SER A 23 12.99 -43.85 -14.97
CA SER A 23 11.87 -44.78 -15.24
C SER A 23 10.75 -44.98 -14.19
N SER A 24 9.52 -44.64 -14.58
CA SER A 24 8.43 -45.63 -14.67
C SER A 24 7.18 -45.05 -15.36
N VAL A 25 6.85 -45.64 -16.51
CA VAL A 25 5.51 -45.97 -17.05
C VAL A 25 4.33 -45.17 -16.47
N GLY A 26 3.84 -44.18 -17.22
CA GLY A 26 2.57 -43.51 -16.96
C GLY A 26 1.40 -44.27 -17.57
N LEU A 27 0.60 -44.95 -16.72
CA LEU A 27 -0.78 -45.32 -17.04
C LEU A 27 -1.67 -44.07 -17.11
N PRO A 28 -2.71 -44.04 -17.97
CA PRO A 28 -3.63 -42.91 -18.04
C PRO A 28 -4.60 -42.92 -16.86
N CYS A 29 -4.29 -42.18 -15.80
CA CYS A 29 -5.26 -41.86 -14.75
C CYS A 29 -6.26 -40.81 -15.26
N HIS A 30 -7.48 -41.27 -15.49
CA HIS A 30 -8.65 -40.43 -15.78
C HIS A 30 -8.95 -39.54 -14.57
N HIS A 31 -8.34 -38.36 -14.49
CA HIS A 31 -8.68 -37.37 -13.47
C HIS A 31 -10.07 -36.79 -13.78
N ARG A 32 -11.11 -37.29 -13.11
CA ARG A 32 -12.32 -36.49 -12.89
C ARG A 32 -11.92 -35.29 -12.01
N PRO A 33 -12.20 -34.04 -12.41
CA PRO A 33 -11.99 -32.91 -11.52
C PRO A 33 -12.90 -33.10 -10.28
N PRO A 34 -12.42 -32.79 -9.06
CA PRO A 34 -13.28 -32.83 -7.89
C PRO A 34 -14.42 -31.85 -8.13
N PHE A 35 -15.64 -32.35 -7.91
CA PHE A 35 -16.86 -31.57 -7.90
C PHE A 35 -16.60 -30.24 -7.19
N PHE A 36 -16.65 -29.15 -7.95
CA PHE A 36 -16.85 -27.82 -7.39
C PHE A 36 -18.17 -27.89 -6.64
N PHE A 37 -18.10 -28.09 -5.32
CA PHE A 37 -19.26 -27.97 -4.46
C PHE A 37 -19.61 -26.49 -4.45
N ASN A 38 -20.44 -26.13 -5.42
CA ASN A 38 -21.05 -24.83 -5.60
C ASN A 38 -22.15 -24.65 -4.55
N ARG A 39 -21.84 -24.93 -3.27
CA ARG A 39 -22.61 -24.36 -2.18
C ARG A 39 -22.19 -22.91 -2.10
N ALA A 40 -22.89 -22.11 -2.89
CA ALA A 40 -23.27 -20.78 -2.48
C ALA A 40 -23.55 -20.82 -0.98
N ILE A 41 -22.67 -20.20 -0.20
CA ILE A 41 -23.10 -19.64 1.07
C ILE A 41 -24.26 -18.74 0.66
N ILE A 42 -25.47 -19.20 0.93
CA ILE A 42 -26.69 -18.41 0.82
C ILE A 42 -26.57 -17.34 1.91
N CYS A 43 -25.75 -16.32 1.63
CA CYS A 43 -26.11 -14.98 2.04
C CYS A 43 -27.30 -14.65 1.15
N SER A 44 -28.51 -14.76 1.70
CA SER A 44 -29.68 -14.12 1.11
C SER A 44 -29.40 -12.62 1.10
N GLY A 45 -28.82 -12.17 0.00
CA GLY A 45 -28.33 -10.83 -0.24
C GLY A 45 -28.14 -10.77 -1.74
N ALA A 46 -29.06 -10.09 -2.41
CA ALA A 46 -29.20 -10.00 -3.84
C ALA A 46 -27.85 -9.96 -4.57
N ASN A 47 -27.81 -10.58 -5.75
CA ASN A 47 -26.77 -10.45 -6.76
C ASN A 47 -26.74 -9.01 -7.35
N SER A 48 -26.71 -8.00 -6.49
CA SER A 48 -26.20 -6.69 -6.86
C SER A 48 -24.68 -6.81 -6.78
N LYS A 49 -24.02 -6.86 -7.94
CA LYS A 49 -22.65 -6.35 -8.07
C LYS A 49 -22.56 -5.13 -7.15
N PRO A 50 -21.72 -5.11 -6.09
CA PRO A 50 -21.68 -3.96 -5.19
C PRO A 50 -21.40 -2.75 -6.05
N GLN A 51 -22.42 -1.94 -6.25
CA GLN A 51 -22.28 -0.71 -7.00
C GLN A 51 -21.20 0.06 -6.24
N PRO A 52 -20.15 0.57 -6.92
CA PRO A 52 -19.24 1.49 -6.25
C PRO A 52 -20.13 2.51 -5.52
N PRO A 53 -19.79 2.89 -4.27
CA PRO A 53 -20.58 3.88 -3.55
C PRO A 53 -20.88 5.01 -4.53
N PRO A 54 -22.14 5.48 -4.62
CA PRO A 54 -22.55 6.45 -5.63
C PRO A 54 -21.46 7.50 -5.67
N SER A 55 -20.88 7.73 -6.85
CA SER A 55 -19.75 8.63 -7.05
C SER A 55 -20.15 9.98 -6.49
N GLN A 56 -19.91 10.18 -5.18
CA GLN A 56 -20.31 11.37 -4.51
C GLN A 56 -19.47 12.46 -5.16
N PRO A 57 -20.10 13.55 -5.65
CA PRO A 57 -19.37 14.63 -6.24
C PRO A 57 -18.21 14.99 -5.32
N VAL A 58 -16.99 15.02 -5.87
CA VAL A 58 -15.84 15.54 -5.12
C VAL A 58 -16.29 16.90 -4.58
N PRO A 59 -16.22 17.15 -3.26
CA PRO A 59 -16.65 18.44 -2.75
C PRO A 59 -15.85 19.49 -3.51
N PRO A 60 -16.53 20.48 -4.10
CA PRO A 60 -15.85 21.53 -4.82
C PRO A 60 -14.80 22.15 -3.90
N LEU A 61 -13.67 22.58 -4.47
CA LEU A 61 -12.74 23.41 -3.70
C LEU A 61 -13.55 24.55 -3.04
N PRO A 62 -13.24 24.91 -1.79
CA PRO A 62 -13.88 26.06 -1.17
C PRO A 62 -13.72 27.28 -2.09
N PRO A 63 -14.79 28.05 -2.34
CA PRO A 63 -14.73 29.20 -3.24
C PRO A 63 -13.70 30.21 -2.74
N LEU A 64 -13.02 30.92 -3.65
CA LEU A 64 -11.97 31.91 -3.38
C LEU A 64 -12.23 32.84 -2.16
N PRO A 65 -13.43 33.44 -1.99
CA PRO A 65 -13.72 34.30 -0.83
C PRO A 65 -13.80 33.56 0.54
N GLY A 66 -13.76 32.24 0.55
CA GLY A 66 -13.80 31.39 1.75
C GLY A 66 -12.52 30.58 2.00
N LEU A 67 -11.42 30.83 1.28
CA LEU A 67 -10.10 30.20 1.45
C LEU A 67 -9.45 30.58 2.79
N SER A 68 -10.02 30.10 3.88
CA SER A 68 -9.41 30.13 5.20
C SER A 68 -8.59 28.85 5.42
N LEU A 69 -7.50 28.93 6.18
CA LEU A 69 -6.68 27.75 6.51
C LEU A 69 -7.52 26.62 7.14
N LEU A 70 -8.54 26.96 7.94
CA LEU A 70 -9.50 26.00 8.48
C LEU A 70 -10.30 25.30 7.39
N SER A 71 -10.92 26.05 6.47
CA SER A 71 -11.73 25.47 5.38
C SER A 71 -10.93 24.52 4.49
N ILE A 72 -9.62 24.77 4.32
CA ILE A 72 -8.72 23.92 3.53
C ILE A 72 -8.39 22.64 4.31
N SER A 73 -8.21 22.74 5.64
CA SER A 73 -8.05 21.58 6.50
C SER A 73 -9.29 20.70 6.49
N ASP A 74 -10.48 21.28 6.68
CA ASP A 74 -11.76 20.56 6.70
C ASP A 74 -12.03 19.87 5.35
N TRP A 75 -11.73 20.55 4.24
CA TRP A 75 -11.80 19.96 2.91
C TRP A 75 -10.84 18.77 2.76
N ALA A 76 -9.59 18.92 3.18
CA ALA A 76 -8.59 17.85 3.12
C ALA A 76 -9.00 16.65 3.99
N ASP A 77 -9.56 16.89 5.17
CA ASP A 77 -10.06 15.86 6.07
C ASP A 77 -11.28 15.13 5.49
N SER A 78 -12.19 15.84 4.81
CA SER A 78 -13.30 15.21 4.09
C SER A 78 -12.82 14.22 3.00
N ILE A 79 -11.71 14.54 2.33
CA ILE A 79 -11.09 13.66 1.31
C ILE A 79 -10.45 12.45 1.97
N LYS A 80 -9.79 12.63 3.13
CA LYS A 80 -9.21 11.54 3.90
C LYS A 80 -10.27 10.53 4.32
N GLU A 81 -11.39 11.02 4.85
CA GLU A 81 -12.47 10.16 5.35
C GLU A 81 -13.12 9.36 4.23
N ARG A 82 -13.44 10.00 3.09
CA ARG A 82 -13.95 9.30 1.90
C ARG A 82 -13.03 8.19 1.41
N GLY A 83 -11.72 8.42 1.47
CA GLY A 83 -10.76 7.40 1.11
C GLY A 83 -10.82 6.16 2.01
N MET A 84 -11.18 6.28 3.30
CA MET A 84 -11.26 5.12 4.21
C MET A 84 -12.40 4.18 3.82
N GLN A 85 -13.47 4.74 3.27
CA GLN A 85 -14.67 4.01 2.90
C GLN A 85 -14.53 3.23 1.58
N GLN A 86 -13.45 3.45 0.82
CA GLN A 86 -13.23 2.75 -0.44
C GLN A 86 -12.75 1.31 -0.20
N ARG A 87 -13.62 0.32 -0.50
CA ARG A 87 -13.23 -1.09 -0.50
C ARG A 87 -12.21 -1.38 -1.60
N ARG A 88 -11.16 -2.14 -1.26
CA ARG A 88 -10.16 -2.65 -2.22
C ARG A 88 -10.86 -3.51 -3.28
N GLN A 89 -10.96 -2.99 -4.50
CA GLN A 89 -11.53 -3.73 -5.62
C GLN A 89 -10.54 -4.76 -6.15
N LEU A 90 -11.06 -5.95 -6.51
CA LEU A 90 -10.30 -6.96 -7.22
C LEU A 90 -9.89 -6.44 -8.60
N TYR A 91 -8.73 -6.91 -9.05
CA TYR A 91 -8.13 -6.51 -10.31
C TYR A 91 -8.79 -7.27 -11.46
N THR A 92 -9.51 -6.56 -12.34
CA THR A 92 -10.23 -7.17 -13.48
C THR A 92 -9.34 -7.26 -14.72
N HIS A 93 -9.73 -8.11 -15.67
CA HIS A 93 -9.00 -8.26 -16.94
C HIS A 93 -8.86 -6.93 -17.69
N GLU A 94 -9.92 -6.12 -17.75
CA GLU A 94 -9.90 -4.80 -18.38
C GLU A 94 -8.87 -3.86 -17.72
N LYS A 95 -8.80 -3.84 -16.38
CA LYS A 95 -7.79 -3.08 -15.63
C LYS A 95 -6.36 -3.57 -15.94
N TRP A 96 -6.19 -4.86 -16.23
CA TRP A 96 -4.90 -5.43 -16.62
C TRP A 96 -4.45 -4.96 -18.01
N VAL A 97 -5.37 -4.94 -18.98
CA VAL A 97 -5.10 -4.38 -20.31
C VAL A 97 -4.74 -2.91 -20.20
N GLU A 98 -5.50 -2.16 -19.42
CA GLU A 98 -5.27 -0.73 -19.15
C GLU A 98 -3.93 -0.44 -18.46
N HIS A 99 -3.42 -1.38 -17.66
CA HIS A 99 -2.11 -1.28 -17.00
C HIS A 99 -0.92 -1.60 -17.89
N ARG A 100 -1.11 -2.33 -18.99
CA ARG A 100 -0.03 -2.55 -19.97
C ARG A 100 0.24 -1.32 -20.84
N SER A 101 -0.61 -0.29 -20.79
CA SER A 101 -0.42 0.95 -21.56
C SER A 101 0.90 1.66 -21.18
N SER A 102 1.63 2.18 -22.18
CA SER A 102 2.88 2.93 -21.96
C SER A 102 2.66 4.23 -21.17
N ARG A 103 1.49 4.86 -21.33
CA ARG A 103 1.06 6.07 -20.59
C ARG A 103 0.74 5.81 -19.10
N ARG A 104 0.90 4.57 -18.62
CA ARG A 104 0.67 4.16 -17.24
C ARG A 104 1.40 5.05 -16.23
N HIS A 105 2.67 5.35 -16.46
CA HIS A 105 3.49 6.12 -15.51
C HIS A 105 2.96 7.54 -15.34
N VAL A 106 2.64 8.22 -16.45
CA VAL A 106 2.10 9.59 -16.42
C VAL A 106 0.76 9.62 -15.71
N ARG A 107 -0.13 8.66 -16.00
CA ARG A 107 -1.40 8.55 -15.28
C ARG A 107 -1.20 8.28 -13.79
N HIS A 108 -0.27 7.40 -13.43
CA HIS A 108 0.01 7.12 -12.02
C HIS A 108 0.58 8.33 -11.31
N VAL A 109 1.53 9.06 -11.91
CA VAL A 109 2.06 10.30 -11.36
C VAL A 109 0.94 11.32 -11.18
N ALA A 110 0.13 11.57 -12.23
CA ALA A 110 -1.00 12.50 -12.16
C ALA A 110 -2.04 12.08 -11.11
N SER A 111 -2.38 10.79 -11.03
CA SER A 111 -3.31 10.27 -10.02
C SER A 111 -2.71 10.27 -8.60
N SER A 112 -1.39 10.16 -8.47
CA SER A 112 -0.68 10.19 -7.19
C SER A 112 -0.77 11.57 -6.56
N LEU A 113 -0.74 12.63 -7.37
CA LEU A 113 -0.96 14.02 -6.92
C LEU A 113 -2.36 14.22 -6.29
N SER A 114 -3.34 13.44 -6.71
CA SER A 114 -4.68 13.40 -6.09
C SER A 114 -4.80 12.41 -4.92
N SER A 115 -3.70 11.80 -4.48
CA SER A 115 -3.74 10.81 -3.40
C SER A 115 -4.02 11.46 -2.05
N ARG A 116 -4.63 10.67 -1.15
CA ARG A 116 -4.89 11.08 0.23
C ARG A 116 -3.66 11.64 0.92
N VAL A 117 -2.50 11.03 0.70
CA VAL A 117 -1.25 11.44 1.33
C VAL A 117 -0.90 12.86 0.91
N ILE A 118 -0.94 13.16 -0.38
CA ILE A 118 -0.61 14.51 -0.87
C ILE A 118 -1.65 15.54 -0.40
N VAL A 119 -2.94 15.20 -0.44
CA VAL A 119 -4.00 16.06 0.10
C VAL A 119 -3.81 16.32 1.60
N SER A 120 -3.32 15.32 2.35
CA SER A 120 -3.03 15.48 3.78
C SER A 120 -1.87 16.43 4.07
N LEU A 121 -0.96 16.63 3.11
CA LEU A 121 0.17 17.56 3.23
C LEU A 121 -0.21 19.00 2.87
N ILE A 122 -1.34 19.25 2.22
CA ILE A 122 -1.72 20.60 1.77
C ILE A 122 -1.82 21.58 2.94
N PRO A 123 -2.55 21.31 4.04
CA PRO A 123 -2.67 22.25 5.15
C PRO A 123 -1.32 22.68 5.77
N PRO A 124 -0.42 21.76 6.19
CA PRO A 124 0.87 22.19 6.76
C PRO A 124 1.74 22.92 5.74
N VAL A 125 1.79 22.47 4.48
CA VAL A 125 2.57 23.14 3.43
C VAL A 125 2.09 24.57 3.20
N LEU A 126 0.77 24.81 3.20
CA LEU A 126 0.21 26.15 3.04
C LEU A 126 0.59 27.08 4.19
N VAL A 127 0.58 26.60 5.44
CA VAL A 127 1.01 27.41 6.59
C VAL A 127 2.47 27.82 6.43
N PHE A 128 3.38 26.88 6.14
CA PHE A 128 4.80 27.21 5.92
C PHE A 128 5.00 28.15 4.73
N THR A 129 4.26 27.94 3.63
CA THR A 129 4.33 28.82 2.45
C THR A 129 3.82 30.22 2.76
N SER A 130 2.74 30.36 3.53
CA SER A 130 2.21 31.67 3.94
C SER A 130 3.20 32.44 4.81
N VAL A 131 3.90 31.76 5.74
CA VAL A 131 4.94 32.37 6.56
C VAL A 131 6.13 32.78 5.70
N ALA A 132 6.55 31.92 4.75
CA ALA A 132 7.63 32.24 3.83
C ALA A 132 7.30 33.45 2.95
N VAL A 133 6.08 33.53 2.41
CA VAL A 133 5.59 34.67 1.62
C VAL A 133 5.55 35.93 2.47
N LEU A 134 5.09 35.87 3.73
CA LEU A 134 5.06 37.01 4.63
C LEU A 134 6.47 37.54 4.92
N VAL A 135 7.42 36.66 5.23
CA VAL A 135 8.83 37.03 5.48
C VAL A 135 9.48 37.60 4.22
N ALA A 136 9.22 37.01 3.05
CA ALA A 136 9.73 37.51 1.77
C ALA A 136 9.16 38.90 1.45
N ALA A 137 7.84 39.09 1.60
CA ALA A 137 7.18 40.37 1.38
C ALA A 137 7.71 41.46 2.32
N TYR A 138 7.92 41.14 3.60
CA TYR A 138 8.55 42.06 4.56
C TYR A 138 9.96 42.46 4.10
N ASN A 139 10.81 41.48 3.77
CA ASN A 139 12.19 41.76 3.33
C ASN A 139 12.22 42.56 2.02
N SER A 140 11.28 42.33 1.10
CA SER A 140 11.13 43.13 -0.12
C SER A 140 10.69 44.57 0.18
N ALA A 141 9.73 44.78 1.10
CA ALA A 141 9.26 46.11 1.47
C ALA A 141 10.34 46.96 2.16
N VAL A 142 11.16 46.35 3.01
CA VAL A 142 12.35 46.99 3.61
C VAL A 142 13.38 47.36 2.53
N SER A 143 13.62 46.46 1.56
CA SER A 143 14.57 46.71 0.46
C SER A 143 14.15 47.87 -0.45
N LEU A 144 12.84 48.06 -0.65
CA LEU A 144 12.27 49.17 -1.43
C LEU A 144 12.15 50.49 -0.66
N ARG A 145 12.69 50.56 0.57
CA ARG A 145 12.58 51.73 1.48
C ARG A 145 11.13 52.20 1.72
N LEU A 146 10.16 51.29 1.60
CA LEU A 146 8.76 51.58 1.90
C LEU A 146 8.51 51.68 3.41
N LEU A 147 9.41 51.10 4.20
CA LEU A 147 9.37 51.04 5.65
C LEU A 147 10.51 51.88 6.25
N PRO A 148 10.31 52.44 7.46
CA PRO A 148 11.32 53.27 8.13
C PRO A 148 12.61 52.50 8.45
N GLU A 149 13.75 53.18 8.37
CA GLU A 149 15.10 52.58 8.43
C GLU A 149 15.47 51.91 9.76
N PHE A 150 14.65 52.01 10.80
CA PHE A 150 14.90 51.35 12.10
C PHE A 150 14.64 49.84 12.08
N LEU A 151 14.01 49.31 11.03
CA LEU A 151 13.62 47.90 10.96
C LEU A 151 14.75 47.00 10.40
N PRO A 152 15.18 45.95 11.12
CA PRO A 152 16.25 45.06 10.66
C PRO A 152 15.75 44.05 9.60
N LEU A 153 16.68 43.62 8.74
CA LEU A 153 16.47 42.54 7.78
C LEU A 153 16.43 41.18 8.49
N LEU A 154 15.41 40.38 8.19
CA LEU A 154 15.29 39.03 8.76
C LEU A 154 16.16 38.05 7.97
N HIS A 155 17.14 37.43 8.63
CA HIS A 155 17.98 36.39 8.07
C HIS A 155 18.12 35.21 9.05
N ALA A 156 18.01 33.98 8.54
CA ALA A 156 18.20 32.77 9.31
C ALA A 156 19.60 32.18 9.06
N PRO A 157 20.35 31.76 10.11
CA PRO A 157 21.66 31.16 9.93
C PRO A 157 21.57 29.76 9.29
N ALA A 158 22.43 29.48 8.31
CA ALA A 158 22.42 28.21 7.56
C ALA A 158 23.09 27.02 8.29
N LEU A 159 23.98 27.28 9.25
CA LEU A 159 24.73 26.27 10.01
C LEU A 159 23.86 25.21 10.70
N PRO A 160 22.81 25.58 11.50
CA PRO A 160 21.97 24.58 12.14
C PRO A 160 21.22 23.70 11.13
N TYR A 161 20.83 24.24 9.96
CA TYR A 161 20.17 23.48 8.91
C TYR A 161 21.10 22.42 8.30
N GLN A 162 22.36 22.78 8.05
CA GLN A 162 23.36 21.85 7.49
C GLN A 162 23.66 20.67 8.44
N LEU A 163 23.71 20.93 9.75
CA LEU A 163 23.99 19.89 10.74
C LEU A 163 22.76 19.00 11.02
N THR A 164 21.56 19.56 10.99
CA THR A 164 20.32 18.82 11.34
C THR A 164 19.72 18.06 10.17
N ALA A 165 19.89 18.52 8.93
CA ALA A 165 19.37 17.84 7.74
C ALA A 165 19.77 16.35 7.63
N PRO A 166 21.05 15.96 7.74
CA PRO A 166 21.44 14.54 7.67
C PRO A 166 20.90 13.73 8.86
N ALA A 167 20.83 14.33 10.05
CA ALA A 167 20.28 13.68 11.24
C ALA A 167 18.77 13.37 11.05
N LEU A 168 17.99 14.35 10.56
CA LEU A 168 16.57 14.16 10.25
C LEU A 168 16.36 13.13 9.14
N ALA A 169 17.22 13.12 8.11
CA ALA A 169 17.15 12.14 7.03
C ALA A 169 17.38 10.70 7.54
N LEU A 170 18.42 10.48 8.36
CA LEU A 170 18.70 9.17 8.94
C LEU A 170 17.59 8.70 9.89
N LEU A 171 17.08 9.60 10.74
CA LEU A 171 15.96 9.30 11.64
C LEU A 171 14.70 8.91 10.86
N LEU A 172 14.40 9.61 9.76
CA LEU A 172 13.26 9.30 8.90
C LEU A 172 13.40 7.91 8.27
N VAL A 173 14.57 7.58 7.73
CA VAL A 173 14.84 6.27 7.11
C VAL A 173 14.68 5.15 8.12
N PHE A 174 15.29 5.25 9.31
CA PHE A 174 15.12 4.23 10.34
C PHE A 174 13.68 4.09 10.81
N ARG A 175 12.94 5.20 10.90
CA ARG A 175 11.51 5.18 11.23
C ARG A 175 10.68 4.48 10.15
N THR A 176 10.96 4.73 8.87
CA THR A 176 10.22 4.10 7.77
C THR A 176 10.56 2.61 7.65
N GLU A 177 11.82 2.22 7.86
CA GLU A 177 12.25 0.81 7.87
C GLU A 177 11.58 0.02 8.98
N ALA A 178 11.56 0.54 10.22
CA ALA A 178 10.87 -0.09 11.33
C ALA A 178 9.36 -0.24 11.09
N SER A 179 8.74 0.80 10.52
CA SER A 179 7.30 0.77 10.18
C SER A 179 7.00 -0.24 9.07
N TYR A 180 7.88 -0.33 8.07
CA TYR A 180 7.75 -1.29 6.97
C TYR A 180 7.88 -2.73 7.47
N SER A 181 8.87 -3.02 8.33
CA SER A 181 9.06 -4.33 8.95
C SER A 181 7.80 -4.82 9.67
N ARG A 182 7.18 -3.98 10.51
CA ARG A 182 5.92 -4.32 11.21
C ARG A 182 4.75 -4.59 10.26
N PHE A 183 4.62 -3.78 9.20
CA PHE A 183 3.58 -3.96 8.20
C PHE A 183 3.76 -5.27 7.42
N GLU A 184 5.01 -5.63 7.14
CA GLU A 184 5.39 -6.82 6.42
C GLU A 184 5.17 -8.09 7.26
N GLU A 185 5.54 -8.04 8.54
CA GLU A 185 5.25 -9.09 9.53
C GLU A 185 3.75 -9.34 9.67
N ALA A 186 2.94 -8.29 9.79
CA ALA A 186 1.48 -8.41 9.86
C ALA A 186 0.91 -9.11 8.61
N ARG A 187 1.38 -8.75 7.41
CA ARG A 187 0.96 -9.40 6.16
C ARG A 187 1.38 -10.86 6.11
N ARG A 188 2.61 -11.19 6.54
CA ARG A 188 3.09 -12.57 6.60
C ARG A 188 2.26 -13.41 7.56
N THR A 189 1.96 -12.89 8.74
CA THR A 189 1.13 -13.58 9.75
C THR A 189 -0.30 -13.77 9.24
N TRP A 190 -0.90 -12.75 8.62
CA TRP A 190 -2.22 -12.87 8.01
C TRP A 190 -2.26 -13.93 6.90
N ALA A 191 -1.24 -13.98 6.03
CA ALA A 191 -1.13 -14.99 5.00
C ALA A 191 -0.98 -16.40 5.59
N LYS A 192 -0.22 -16.57 6.68
CA LYS A 192 -0.09 -17.83 7.41
C LYS A 192 -1.43 -18.28 8.01
N VAL A 193 -2.22 -17.38 8.58
CA VAL A 193 -3.56 -17.69 9.12
C VAL A 193 -4.49 -18.21 8.02
N ILE A 194 -4.52 -17.53 6.86
CA ILE A 194 -5.34 -17.98 5.71
C ILE A 194 -4.87 -19.34 5.18
N ALA A 195 -3.55 -19.54 5.07
CA ALA A 195 -2.99 -20.82 4.63
C ALA A 195 -3.35 -21.95 5.61
N GLY A 196 -3.16 -21.73 6.91
CA GLY A 196 -3.52 -22.68 7.97
C GLY A 196 -5.00 -23.01 8.00
N ALA A 197 -5.88 -22.02 7.87
CA ALA A 197 -7.34 -22.26 7.76
C ALA A 197 -7.68 -23.11 6.54
N ARG A 198 -7.04 -22.85 5.39
CA ARG A 198 -7.24 -23.64 4.17
C ARG A 198 -6.75 -25.08 4.31
N ASP A 199 -5.61 -25.28 4.96
CA ASP A 199 -5.03 -26.61 5.16
C ASP A 199 -5.84 -27.42 6.18
N LEU A 200 -6.34 -26.78 7.24
CA LEU A 200 -7.27 -27.39 8.19
C LEU A 200 -8.59 -27.77 7.50
N ALA A 201 -9.15 -26.90 6.66
CA ALA A 201 -10.36 -27.22 5.90
C ALA A 201 -10.17 -28.43 4.96
N ARG A 202 -8.98 -28.56 4.34
CA ARG A 202 -8.64 -29.75 3.53
C ARG A 202 -8.47 -31.00 4.38
N ALA A 203 -7.79 -30.89 5.52
CA ALA A 203 -7.62 -32.01 6.45
C ALA A 203 -8.99 -32.49 6.94
N ALA A 204 -9.86 -31.58 7.38
CA ALA A 204 -11.23 -31.91 7.78
C ALA A 204 -12.01 -32.62 6.67
N ALA A 205 -11.88 -32.16 5.42
CA ALA A 205 -12.52 -32.80 4.27
C ALA A 205 -11.96 -34.19 3.93
N ALA A 206 -10.69 -34.46 4.21
CA ALA A 206 -10.07 -35.75 3.97
C ALA A 206 -10.31 -36.75 5.11
N TRP A 207 -10.36 -36.28 6.36
CA TRP A 207 -10.52 -37.14 7.54
C TRP A 207 -11.97 -37.56 7.74
N VAL A 208 -12.93 -36.66 7.45
CA VAL A 208 -14.36 -36.93 7.55
C VAL A 208 -14.91 -37.30 6.17
N SER A 209 -14.53 -38.49 5.70
CA SER A 209 -14.87 -39.01 4.36
C SER A 209 -16.11 -39.91 4.36
N LEU A 210 -16.61 -40.33 5.52
CA LEU A 210 -17.78 -41.20 5.61
C LEU A 210 -19.08 -40.43 5.35
N PRO A 211 -20.05 -41.04 4.65
CA PRO A 211 -21.32 -40.39 4.31
C PRO A 211 -22.21 -40.09 5.52
N GLU A 212 -22.02 -40.76 6.66
CA GLU A 212 -22.80 -40.51 7.89
C GLU A 212 -22.41 -39.20 8.59
N ASP A 213 -21.20 -38.69 8.36
CA ASP A 213 -20.65 -37.51 9.06
C ASP A 213 -20.64 -36.23 8.20
N GLU A 214 -21.39 -36.21 7.10
CA GLU A 214 -21.38 -35.09 6.14
C GLU A 214 -21.75 -33.74 6.81
N HIS A 215 -22.72 -33.76 7.73
CA HIS A 215 -23.14 -32.56 8.46
C HIS A 215 -22.05 -32.01 9.40
N LEU A 216 -21.30 -32.89 10.06
CA LEU A 216 -20.21 -32.52 10.96
C LEU A 216 -19.05 -31.90 10.17
N ARG A 217 -18.71 -32.48 9.01
CA ARG A 217 -17.71 -31.94 8.09
C ARG A 217 -18.06 -30.53 7.64
N ASP A 218 -19.30 -30.32 7.21
CA ASP A 218 -19.79 -29.02 6.76
C ASP A 218 -19.70 -27.97 7.87
N ALA A 219 -20.11 -28.33 9.10
CA ALA A 219 -20.02 -27.43 10.25
C ALA A 219 -18.57 -27.03 10.54
N ILE A 220 -17.63 -27.99 10.56
CA ILE A 220 -16.21 -27.72 10.81
C ILE A 220 -15.63 -26.77 9.75
N ILE A 221 -15.89 -27.04 8.47
CA ILE A 221 -15.40 -26.20 7.37
C ILE A 221 -15.96 -24.77 7.48
N GLN A 222 -17.25 -24.63 7.85
CA GLN A 222 -17.86 -23.31 8.06
C GLN A 222 -17.20 -22.54 9.20
N TYR A 223 -16.93 -23.17 10.35
CA TYR A 223 -16.22 -22.52 11.46
C TYR A 223 -14.81 -22.09 11.07
N VAL A 224 -14.09 -22.94 10.32
CA VAL A 224 -12.73 -22.66 9.86
C VAL A 224 -12.69 -21.50 8.87
N MET A 225 -13.71 -21.34 8.02
CA MET A 225 -13.85 -20.19 7.14
C MET A 225 -14.35 -18.93 7.87
N ALA A 226 -15.16 -19.09 8.90
CA ALA A 226 -15.65 -17.98 9.72
C ALA A 226 -14.55 -17.35 10.57
N PHE A 227 -13.56 -18.14 11.03
CA PHE A 227 -12.48 -17.65 11.89
C PHE A 227 -11.68 -16.47 11.29
N PRO A 228 -11.14 -16.54 10.05
CA PRO A 228 -10.48 -15.39 9.43
C PRO A 228 -11.41 -14.19 9.23
N LEU A 229 -12.71 -14.40 9.03
CA LEU A 229 -13.67 -13.31 8.88
C LEU A 229 -13.93 -12.60 10.22
N ALA A 230 -14.02 -13.36 11.31
CA ALA A 230 -14.17 -12.83 12.67
C ALA A 230 -12.89 -12.16 13.18
N LEU A 231 -11.72 -12.60 12.72
CA LEU A 231 -10.43 -12.00 13.07
C LEU A 231 -10.20 -10.63 12.41
N LYS A 232 -10.95 -10.30 11.35
CA LYS A 232 -10.78 -9.09 10.51
C LYS A 232 -11.57 -7.90 11.03
#